data_AF-A0A7Y5JPH9-F1
#
_entry.id   AF-A0A7Y5JPH9-F1
#
_cell.length_a   1.000
_cell.length_b   1.000
_cell.length_c   1.000
_cell.angle_alpha   90.00
_cell.angle_beta   90.00
_cell.angle_gamma   90.00
#
_symmetry.space_group_name_H-M   'P 1'
#
loop_
_entity.id
_entity.type
_entity.pdbx_description
1 polymer ?
#
loop_
_entity_poly.entity_id
_entity_poly.type
_entity_poly.pdbx_seq_one_letter_code
_entity_poly.pdbx_strand_id
1 'polypeptide(L)'
;MIRKTLILTTLWLLAGCAAKEIKPSAPLSDGERLYRANCASCHSLRKASDFTDDEWPIYVERYGAKLHLTAEQRALILNHLKTSN
;
A
#
# COMPACT_ATOMS: atom_id res chain seq x y z
N MET A 1 9.35 32.00 -38.87
CA MET A 1 9.75 31.12 -37.74
C MET A 1 10.26 32.04 -36.62
N ILE A 2 9.98 31.88 -35.32
CA ILE A 2 9.17 30.92 -34.54
C ILE A 2 8.77 31.58 -33.18
N ARG A 3 7.56 31.26 -32.68
CA ARG A 3 7.05 31.30 -31.27
C ARG A 3 7.62 32.32 -30.25
N LYS A 4 6.72 33.06 -29.59
CA LYS A 4 6.72 33.33 -28.13
C LYS A 4 5.39 33.96 -27.63
N THR A 5 4.28 33.26 -27.81
CA THR A 5 2.99 33.69 -27.24
C THR A 5 2.90 33.23 -25.79
N LEU A 6 3.28 34.12 -24.87
CA LEU A 6 3.21 33.93 -23.42
C LEU A 6 1.88 34.47 -22.89
N ILE A 7 1.34 33.84 -21.83
CA ILE A 7 0.34 34.41 -20.88
C ILE A 7 -1.09 34.62 -21.44
N LEU A 8 -2.06 33.75 -21.07
CA LEU A 8 -3.44 34.12 -20.65
C LEU A 8 -4.23 32.89 -20.12
N THR A 9 -5.29 33.17 -19.34
CA THR A 9 -6.44 32.29 -18.97
C THR A 9 -6.20 31.00 -18.16
N THR A 10 -6.00 31.17 -16.85
CA THR A 10 -6.68 30.40 -15.78
C THR A 10 -7.97 31.17 -15.38
N LEU A 11 -9.03 30.72 -14.67
CA LEU A 11 -9.40 29.51 -13.92
C LEU A 11 -10.95 29.53 -13.65
N TRP A 12 -11.61 28.42 -13.22
CA TRP A 12 -12.98 28.46 -12.64
C TRP A 12 -13.31 27.26 -11.70
N LEU A 13 -14.55 27.15 -11.18
CA LEU A 13 -15.02 26.15 -10.18
C LEU A 13 -16.27 25.30 -10.60
N LEU A 14 -17.02 24.75 -9.64
CA LEU A 14 -17.68 23.42 -9.60
C LEU A 14 -18.68 23.30 -8.38
N ALA A 15 -19.39 22.17 -8.12
CA ALA A 15 -20.33 21.98 -6.95
C ALA A 15 -20.74 20.51 -6.50
N GLY A 16 -21.06 20.26 -5.17
CA GLY A 16 -22.08 19.30 -4.57
C GLY A 16 -21.73 17.89 -3.90
N CYS A 17 -22.34 17.44 -2.74
CA CYS A 17 -22.23 16.05 -2.10
C CYS A 17 -23.20 15.65 -0.87
N ALA A 18 -23.28 14.35 -0.43
CA ALA A 18 -24.12 13.76 0.70
C ALA A 18 -23.54 12.47 1.46
N ALA A 19 -24.17 11.86 2.51
CA ALA A 19 -23.53 10.92 3.52
C ALA A 19 -24.24 9.54 3.89
N LYS A 20 -23.54 8.60 4.60
CA LYS A 20 -23.91 7.14 4.83
C LYS A 20 -23.43 6.50 6.18
N GLU A 21 -24.13 5.46 6.68
CA GLU A 21 -23.89 4.64 7.92
C GLU A 21 -22.67 3.66 7.87
N ILE A 22 -22.09 3.30 9.04
CA ILE A 22 -20.84 2.51 9.18
C ILE A 22 -20.90 1.45 10.31
N LYS A 23 -20.47 0.21 10.05
CA LYS A 23 -20.27 -0.85 11.07
C LYS A 23 -18.78 -1.00 11.46
N PRO A 24 -18.44 -1.37 12.72
CA PRO A 24 -17.04 -1.65 13.12
C PRO A 24 -16.47 -2.88 12.39
N SER A 25 -15.23 -2.77 11.90
CA SER A 25 -14.47 -3.90 11.37
C SER A 25 -13.80 -4.70 12.50
N ALA A 26 -13.49 -5.97 12.24
CA ALA A 26 -12.64 -6.76 13.13
C ALA A 26 -11.24 -6.13 13.30
N PRO A 27 -10.53 -6.34 14.42
CA PRO A 27 -9.16 -5.89 14.59
C PRO A 27 -8.21 -6.51 13.56
N LEU A 28 -7.27 -5.71 13.04
CA LEU A 28 -6.27 -6.20 12.09
C LEU A 28 -5.28 -7.16 12.76
N SER A 29 -4.94 -8.25 12.06
CA SER A 29 -3.92 -9.20 12.52
C SER A 29 -2.55 -8.54 12.67
N ASP A 30 -1.69 -9.11 13.51
CA ASP A 30 -0.32 -8.59 13.74
C ASP A 30 0.49 -8.55 12.44
N GLY A 31 0.36 -9.58 11.60
CA GLY A 31 0.95 -9.64 10.26
C GLY A 31 0.44 -8.52 9.34
N GLU A 32 -0.87 -8.23 9.35
CA GLU A 32 -1.44 -7.13 8.57
C GLU A 32 -0.99 -5.76 9.09
N ARG A 33 -0.97 -5.53 10.41
CA ARG A 33 -0.48 -4.28 10.99
C ARG A 33 0.99 -4.04 10.61
N LEU A 34 1.83 -5.07 10.73
CA LEU A 34 3.24 -5.01 10.33
C LEU A 34 3.38 -4.78 8.82
N TYR A 35 2.59 -5.46 7.99
CA TYR A 35 2.64 -5.32 6.53
C TYR A 35 2.27 -3.90 6.09
N ARG A 36 1.15 -3.37 6.59
CA ARG A 36 0.66 -2.02 6.26
C ARG A 36 1.58 -0.92 6.79
N ALA A 37 2.19 -1.11 7.97
CA ALA A 37 3.09 -0.13 8.58
C ALA A 37 4.48 -0.07 7.91
N ASN A 38 5.03 -1.22 7.50
CA ASN A 38 6.41 -1.29 7.01
C ASN A 38 6.50 -1.35 5.48
N CYS A 39 5.69 -2.18 4.81
CA CYS A 39 5.85 -2.42 3.37
C CYS A 39 5.29 -1.30 2.48
N ALA A 40 4.56 -0.34 3.05
CA ALA A 40 4.10 0.88 2.38
C ALA A 40 5.10 2.05 2.48
N SER A 41 6.26 1.88 3.12
CA SER A 41 7.20 2.98 3.42
C SER A 41 7.95 3.53 2.19
N CYS A 42 8.07 2.74 1.11
CA CYS A 42 8.82 3.10 -0.09
C CYS A 42 7.99 3.15 -1.38
N HIS A 43 6.83 2.52 -1.40
CA HIS A 43 5.91 2.46 -2.54
C HIS A 43 4.52 2.03 -2.07
N SER A 44 3.51 2.10 -2.95
CA SER A 44 2.19 1.55 -2.68
C SER A 44 2.26 0.07 -2.28
N LEU A 45 1.40 -0.33 -1.34
CA LEU A 45 1.32 -1.70 -0.86
C LEU A 45 0.88 -2.64 -2.00
N ARG A 46 1.50 -3.81 -2.10
CA ARG A 46 1.09 -4.86 -3.03
C ARG A 46 -0.15 -5.57 -2.47
N LYS A 47 -0.97 -6.14 -3.34
CA LYS A 47 -2.05 -7.05 -2.91
C LYS A 47 -1.45 -8.42 -2.65
N ALA A 48 -2.00 -9.21 -1.74
CA ALA A 48 -1.58 -10.60 -1.54
C ALA A 48 -1.64 -11.42 -2.85
N SER A 49 -2.69 -11.20 -3.64
CA SER A 49 -2.88 -11.78 -4.98
C SER A 49 -1.93 -11.29 -6.08
N ASP A 50 -0.96 -10.41 -5.77
CA ASP A 50 0.01 -9.92 -6.75
C ASP A 50 1.16 -10.93 -7.02
N PHE A 51 1.36 -11.91 -6.13
CA PHE A 51 2.37 -12.96 -6.23
C PHE A 51 1.87 -14.26 -5.58
N THR A 52 2.47 -15.40 -5.96
CA THR A 52 2.17 -16.69 -5.35
C THR A 52 2.77 -16.82 -3.96
N ASP A 53 2.21 -17.76 -3.19
CA ASP A 53 2.66 -18.16 -1.86
C ASP A 53 4.15 -18.50 -1.75
N ASP A 54 4.76 -19.01 -2.83
CA ASP A 54 6.17 -19.39 -2.86
C ASP A 54 7.10 -18.26 -3.33
N GLU A 55 6.55 -17.23 -3.99
CA GLU A 55 7.28 -16.00 -4.37
C GLU A 55 7.36 -15.00 -3.20
N TRP A 56 6.32 -14.91 -2.36
CA TRP A 56 6.27 -13.98 -1.23
C TRP A 56 7.50 -14.04 -0.29
N PRO A 57 8.01 -15.22 0.12
CA PRO A 57 9.24 -15.33 0.91
C PRO A 57 10.44 -14.59 0.32
N ILE A 58 10.61 -14.63 -1.00
CA ILE A 58 11.74 -14.00 -1.71
C ILE A 58 11.67 -12.47 -1.56
N TYR A 59 10.47 -11.90 -1.67
CA TYR A 59 10.25 -10.47 -1.56
C TYR A 59 10.27 -9.98 -0.11
N VAL A 60 9.60 -10.68 0.81
CA VAL A 60 9.57 -10.29 2.23
C VAL A 60 10.96 -10.38 2.86
N GLU A 61 11.79 -11.35 2.49
CA GLU A 61 13.18 -11.40 2.95
C GLU A 61 14.00 -10.24 2.35
N ARG A 62 13.98 -10.08 1.02
CA ARG A 62 14.78 -9.04 0.31
C ARG A 62 14.46 -7.61 0.76
N TYR A 63 13.19 -7.28 0.97
CA TYR A 63 12.77 -5.93 1.35
C TYR A 63 12.67 -5.77 2.88
N GLY A 64 12.26 -6.81 3.60
CA GLY A 64 12.23 -6.81 5.06
C GLY A 64 13.62 -6.71 5.70
N ALA A 65 14.68 -7.20 5.03
CA ALA A 65 16.06 -6.96 5.43
C ALA A 65 16.44 -5.47 5.37
N LYS A 66 16.00 -4.73 4.35
CA LYS A 66 16.27 -3.28 4.19
C LYS A 66 15.52 -2.42 5.21
N LEU A 67 14.42 -2.93 5.75
CA LEU A 67 13.62 -2.30 6.80
C LEU A 67 13.99 -2.80 8.21
N HIS A 68 15.06 -3.59 8.33
CA HIS A 68 15.53 -4.20 9.59
C HIS A 68 14.46 -5.00 10.36
N LEU A 69 13.48 -5.58 9.66
CA LEU A 69 12.46 -6.43 10.28
C LEU A 69 13.11 -7.65 10.93
N THR A 70 12.60 -8.11 12.07
CA THR A 70 13.03 -9.38 12.67
C THR A 70 12.53 -10.57 11.86
N ALA A 71 13.12 -11.76 12.06
CA ALA A 71 12.65 -12.99 11.44
C ALA A 71 11.18 -13.29 11.80
N GLU A 72 10.79 -13.02 13.06
CA GLU A 72 9.41 -13.14 13.54
C GLU A 72 8.45 -12.18 12.82
N GLN A 73 8.82 -10.90 12.67
CA GLN A 73 8.01 -9.93 11.94
C GLN A 73 7.82 -10.33 10.47
N ARG A 74 8.86 -10.88 9.83
CA ARG A 74 8.74 -11.43 8.46
C ARG A 74 7.82 -12.64 8.40
N ALA A 75 7.91 -13.55 9.37
CA ALA A 75 7.02 -14.71 9.45
C ALA A 75 5.54 -14.31 9.62
N LEU A 76 5.25 -13.32 10.48
CA LEU A 76 3.90 -12.76 10.67
C LEU A 76 3.36 -12.12 9.38
N ILE A 77 4.18 -11.32 8.69
CA ILE A 77 3.83 -10.73 7.38
C ILE A 77 3.56 -11.82 6.33
N LEU A 78 4.41 -12.85 6.25
CA LEU A 78 4.23 -13.96 5.32
C LEU A 78 2.94 -14.74 5.58
N ASN A 79 2.62 -15.01 6.86
CA ASN A 79 1.37 -15.66 7.22
C ASN A 79 0.16 -14.83 6.79
N HIS A 80 0.18 -13.51 7.00
CA HIS A 80 -0.89 -12.62 6.53
C HIS A 80 -1.03 -12.65 5.00
N LEU A 81 0.07 -12.56 4.25
CA LEU A 81 0.05 -12.56 2.79
C LEU A 81 -0.52 -13.87 2.22
N LYS A 82 -0.03 -15.02 2.69
CA LYS A 82 -0.51 -16.34 2.26
C LYS A 82 -1.98 -16.58 2.60
N THR A 83 -2.43 -16.16 3.79
CA THR A 83 -3.84 -16.31 4.19
C THR A 83 -4.80 -15.30 3.54
N SER A 84 -4.29 -14.33 2.77
CA SER A 84 -5.08 -13.30 2.09
C SER A 84 -4.99 -13.40 0.55
N ASN A 85 -4.40 -14.47 0.01
CA ASN A 85 -4.14 -14.70 -1.41
C ASN A 85 -5.38 -15.26 -2.15
#